data_AF-A0A972TQK3-F1
#
_entry.id   AF-A0A972TQK3-F1
#
_cell.length_a   1.000
_cell.length_b   1.000
_cell.length_c   1.000
_cell.angle_alpha   90.00
_cell.angle_beta   90.00
_cell.angle_gamma   90.00
#
_symmetry.space_group_name_H-M   'P 1'
#
loop_
_entity.id
_entity.type
_entity.pdbx_description
1 polymer ?
#
loop_
_entity_poly.entity_id
_entity_poly.type
_entity_poly.pdbx_seq_one_letter_code
_entity_poly.pdbx_strand_id
1 'polypeptide(L)' 'MGIIDNKKKLDIQCPQCEGKFSKMILELKKPNVKCPHCGVSFDTSEFKKGMDHVERSIKEFGQNLKDIKLDIKL' A
#
# COMPACT_ATOMS: atom_id res chain seq x y z
N MET A 1 -12.96 -7.70 -2.46
CA MET A 1 -11.94 -6.83 -3.07
C MET A 1 -11.44 -5.89 -1.99
N GLY A 2 -10.12 -5.83 -1.76
CA GLY A 2 -9.54 -4.78 -0.91
C GLY A 2 -9.63 -3.42 -1.60
N ILE A 3 -9.56 -2.34 -0.84
CA ILE A 3 -9.61 -0.96 -1.37
C ILE A 3 -8.37 -0.68 -2.23
N ILE A 4 -7.25 -1.28 -1.85
CA ILE A 4 -5.97 -1.17 -2.55
C ILE A 4 -5.87 -2.28 -3.61
N ASP A 5 -5.57 -1.90 -4.84
CA ASP A 5 -5.26 -2.84 -5.91
C ASP A 5 -3.83 -3.41 -5.74
N ASN A 6 -3.74 -4.61 -5.19
CA ASN A 6 -2.47 -5.29 -4.95
C ASN A 6 -1.69 -5.67 -6.22
N LYS A 7 -2.31 -5.63 -7.41
CA LYS A 7 -1.68 -5.94 -8.71
C LYS A 7 -1.05 -4.71 -9.37
N LYS A 8 -1.36 -3.50 -8.88
CA LYS A 8 -0.72 -2.28 -9.37
C LYS A 8 0.79 -2.31 -9.09
N LYS A 9 1.57 -1.86 -10.07
CA LYS A 9 3.02 -1.67 -9.95
C LYS A 9 3.32 -0.25 -9.46
N LEU A 10 4.33 -0.13 -8.59
CA LEU A 10 4.92 1.12 -8.17
C LEU A 10 6.37 1.17 -8.64
N ASP A 11 6.78 2.32 -9.15
CA ASP A 11 8.18 2.60 -9.46
C ASP A 11 8.90 3.02 -8.18
N ILE A 12 10.04 2.37 -7.94
CA ILE A 12 10.87 2.54 -6.76
C ILE A 12 12.26 2.89 -7.24
N GLN A 13 12.87 3.87 -6.60
CA GLN A 13 14.28 4.18 -6.76
C GLN A 13 15.05 3.54 -5.62
N CYS A 14 16.06 2.72 -5.94
CA CYS A 14 16.93 2.17 -4.92
C CYS A 14 17.73 3.29 -4.24
N PRO A 15 17.71 3.39 -2.89
CA PRO A 15 18.45 4.45 -2.20
C PRO A 15 19.98 4.29 -2.29
N GLN A 16 20.48 3.11 -2.67
CA GLN A 16 21.92 2.83 -2.69
C GLN A 16 22.57 2.94 -4.07
N CYS A 17 21.89 2.49 -5.14
CA CYS A 17 22.43 2.53 -6.49
C CYS A 17 21.63 3.42 -7.45
N GLU A 18 20.59 4.07 -6.94
CA GLU A 18 19.66 4.93 -7.70
C GLU A 18 18.94 4.23 -8.86
N GLY A 19 19.14 2.92 -9.01
CA GLY A 19 18.48 2.09 -10.01
C GLY A 19 16.98 2.10 -9.79
N LYS A 20 16.25 2.44 -10.86
CA LYS A 20 14.79 2.43 -10.88
C LYS A 20 14.29 1.03 -11.24
N PHE A 21 13.24 0.59 -10.55
CA PHE A 21 12.58 -0.67 -10.84
C PHE A 21 11.14 -0.65 -10.35
N SER A 22 10.28 -1.48 -10.95
CA SER A 22 8.87 -1.55 -10.56
C SER A 22 8.56 -2.86 -9.86
N LYS A 23 7.75 -2.79 -8.79
CA LYS A 23 7.25 -3.96 -8.05
C LYS A 23 5.75 -3.86 -7.83
N MET A 24 5.07 -4.99 -7.75
CA MET A 24 3.65 -4.99 -7.38
C MET A 24 3.48 -4.53 -5.93
N ILE A 25 2.38 -3.84 -5.62
CA ILE A 25 2.05 -3.44 -4.24
C ILE A 25 2.04 -4.66 -3.31
N LEU A 26 1.56 -5.82 -3.79
CA LEU A 26 1.61 -7.07 -3.02
C LEU A 26 3.04 -7.49 -2.62
N GLU A 27 4.01 -7.28 -3.51
CA GLU A 27 5.41 -7.61 -3.23
C GLU A 27 6.01 -6.62 -2.22
N LEU A 28 5.59 -5.35 -2.27
CA LEU A 28 6.05 -4.30 -1.35
C LEU A 28 5.45 -4.43 0.04
N LYS A 29 4.29 -5.09 0.19
CA LYS A 29 3.73 -5.46 1.50
C LYS A 29 4.50 -6.59 2.19
N LYS A 30 5.43 -7.27 1.52
CA LYS A 30 6.33 -8.24 2.15
C LYS A 30 7.52 -7.50 2.77
N PRO A 31 8.04 -7.95 3.92
CA PRO A 31 9.23 -7.35 4.50
C PRO A 31 10.44 -7.58 3.59
N ASN A 32 11.34 -6.59 3.56
CA ASN A 32 12.63 -6.64 2.88
C ASN A 32 12.55 -6.89 1.36
N VAL A 33 12.43 -5.81 0.59
CA VAL A 33 12.47 -5.88 -0.87
C VAL A 33 13.91 -5.74 -1.36
N LYS A 34 14.32 -6.70 -2.20
CA LYS A 34 15.65 -6.71 -2.82
C LYS A 34 15.67 -5.87 -4.09
N CYS A 35 16.64 -4.96 -4.20
CA CYS A 35 16.93 -4.24 -5.43
C CYS A 35 17.45 -5.23 -6.49
N PRO A 36 16.89 -5.25 -7.71
CA PRO A 36 17.34 -6.13 -8.78
C PRO A 36 18.71 -5.73 -9.35
N HIS A 37 19.13 -4.47 -9.16
CA HIS A 37 20.36 -3.92 -9.75
C HIS A 37 21.60 -4.19 -8.88
N CYS A 38 21.53 -3.88 -7.58
CA CYS A 38 22.68 -4.02 -6.66
C CYS A 38 22.50 -5.12 -5.61
N GLY A 39 21.33 -5.77 -5.56
CA GLY A 39 21.06 -6.86 -4.62
C GLY A 39 20.84 -6.46 -3.17
N VAL A 40 20.85 -5.16 -2.86
CA VAL A 40 20.59 -4.63 -1.52
C VAL A 40 19.12 -4.83 -1.17
N SER A 41 18.86 -5.34 0.04
CA SER A 41 17.52 -5.38 0.61
C SER A 41 17.27 -4.13 1.45
N PHE A 42 16.13 -3.49 1.26
CA PHE A 42 15.69 -2.38 2.11
C PHE A 42 14.35 -2.70 2.76
N ASP A 43 14.17 -2.18 3.98
CA ASP A 43 12.96 -2.39 4.75
C ASP A 43 11.77 -1.67 4.12
N THR A 44 10.66 -2.39 4.02
CA THR A 44 9.38 -1.93 3.48
C THR A 44 8.26 -2.04 4.52
N SER A 45 8.62 -2.25 5.79
CA SER A 45 7.67 -2.46 6.88
C SER A 45 6.84 -1.20 7.12
N GLU A 46 7.44 -0.01 7.01
CA GLU A 46 6.73 1.26 7.12
C GLU A 46 5.74 1.48 5.97
N PHE A 47 6.12 1.09 4.74
CA PHE A 47 5.20 1.11 3.60
C PHE A 47 3.98 0.22 3.86
N LYS A 48 4.20 -1.01 4.36
CA LYS A 48 3.11 -1.93 4.71
C LYS A 48 2.18 -1.33 5.76
N LYS A 49 2.73 -0.80 6.87
CA LYS A 49 1.95 -0.17 7.95
C LYS A 49 1.12 1.00 7.43
N GLY A 50 1.71 1.87 6.61
CA GLY A 50 1.01 3.00 6.00
C GLY A 50 -0.15 2.55 5.11
N MET A 51 0.07 1.55 4.26
CA MET A 51 -0.98 1.01 3.38
C MET A 51 -2.11 0.33 4.17
N ASP A 52 -1.78 -0.40 5.23
CA ASP A 52 -2.77 -1.04 6.09
C ASP A 52 -3.58 0.01 6.90
N HIS A 53 -2.94 1.13 7.29
CA HIS A 53 -3.62 2.26 7.91
C HIS A 53 -4.59 2.94 6.95
N VAL A 54 -4.15 3.27 5.72
CA VAL A 54 -5.00 3.87 4.69
C VAL A 54 -6.20 2.99 4.39
N GLU A 55 -6.00 1.67 4.24
CA GLU A 55 -7.10 0.75 3.98
C GLU A 55 -8.12 0.71 5.13
N ARG A 56 -7.65 0.84 6.38
CA ARG A 56 -8.54 0.91 7.55
C ARG A 56 -9.32 2.21 7.58
N SER A 57 -8.66 3.36 7.40
CA SER A 57 -9.31 4.66 7.44
C SER A 57 -10.39 4.82 6.37
N ILE A 58 -10.16 4.31 5.16
CA ILE A 58 -11.18 4.37 4.09
C ILE A 58 -12.36 3.42 4.41
N LYS A 59 -12.10 2.25 5.02
CA LYS A 59 -13.18 1.35 5.47
C LYS A 59 -14.06 2.00 6.54
N GLU A 60 -13.44 2.60 7.55
CA GLU A 60 -14.14 3.30 8.64
C GLU A 60 -14.96 4.48 8.09
N PHE A 61 -14.37 5.30 7.23
CA PHE A 61 -15.08 6.39 6.57
C PHE A 61 -16.28 5.90 5.77
N GLY A 62 -16.11 4.82 5.00
CA GLY A 62 -17.20 4.21 4.24
C GLY A 62 -18.31 3.59 5.10
N GLN A 63 -18.01 3.15 6.33
CA GLN A 63 -19.01 2.69 7.29
C GLN A 63 -19.80 3.88 7.85
N ASN A 64 -19.12 4.93 8.30
CA ASN A 64 -19.75 6.14 8.82
C ASN A 64 -20.73 6.76 7.82
N LEU A 65 -20.39 6.78 6.53
CA LEU A 65 -21.30 7.25 5.48
C LEU A 65 -22.55 6.39 5.29
N LYS A 66 -22.46 5.07 5.52
CA LYS A 66 -23.63 4.18 5.43
C LYS A 66 -24.58 4.40 6.59
N ASP A 67 -24.05 4.63 7.79
CA ASP A 67 -24.83 4.88 8.98
C ASP A 67 -25.62 6.19 8.85
N ILE A 68 -24.98 7.27 8.39
CA ILE A 68 -25.65 8.55 8.09
C ILE A 68 -26.79 8.39 7.06
N LYS A 69 -26.61 7.56 6.03
CA LYS A 69 -27.64 7.33 5.01
C LYS A 69 -28.86 6.59 5.57
N LEU A 70 -28.71 5.81 6.63
CA LEU A 70 -29.83 5.14 7.31
C LEU A 70 -30.62 6.11 8.18
N ASP A 71 -29.96 7.12 8.76
CA ASP A 71 -30.60 8.17 9.56
C ASP A 71 -31.39 9.19 8.73
N ILE A 72 -31.14 9.31 7.42
CA ILE A 72 -31.85 10.22 6.49
C ILE A 72 -32.99 9.51 5.73
N LYS A 73 -33.50 8.36 6.20
CA LYS A 73 -34.76 7.81 5.69
C LYS A 73 -35.95 8.64 6.21
N LEU A 74 -36.22 9.75 5.53
CA LEU A 74 -37.51 10.45 5.48
C LEU A 74 -38.49 9.67 4.61
#